data_AF-A0A2E3BEE3-F1
#
_entry.id   AF-A0A2E3BEE3-F1
#
_cell.length_a   1.000
_cell.length_b   1.000
_cell.length_c   1.000
_cell.angle_alpha   90.00
_cell.angle_beta   90.00
_cell.angle_gamma   90.00
#
_symmetry.space_group_name_H-M   'P 1'
#
loop_
_entity.id
_entity.type
_entity.pdbx_description
1 polymer ?
#
loop_
_entity_poly.entity_id
_entity_poly.type
_entity_poly.pdbx_seq_one_letter_code
_entity_poly.pdbx_strand_id
1 'polypeptide(L)' 'MSELVSSGLELMAFGMGTVFAFLVLLIFATSLMSKVVNKFAPEPVVVPQVAVTAPSQGVDPQLLNVLAAAVKEHRARQK' A
#
# COMPACT_ATOMS: atom_id res chain seq x y z
N MET A 1 -3.30 41.09 37.99
CA MET A 1 -4.08 39.99 37.37
C MET A 1 -3.61 39.76 35.93
N SER A 2 -3.41 40.81 35.13
CA SER A 2 -2.76 40.73 33.80
C SER A 2 -1.36 40.07 33.81
N GLU A 3 -0.50 40.42 34.76
CA GLU A 3 0.86 39.86 34.92
C GLU A 3 0.92 38.33 35.13
N LEU A 4 -0.03 37.77 35.88
CA LEU A 4 -0.11 36.33 36.10
C LEU A 4 -0.57 35.59 34.84
N VAL A 5 -1.49 36.21 34.09
CA VAL A 5 -2.00 35.66 32.83
C VAL A 5 -0.92 35.72 31.74
N SER A 6 -0.15 36.81 31.64
CA SER A 6 0.97 36.91 30.70
C SER A 6 2.07 35.89 31.02
N SER A 7 2.46 35.78 32.30
CA SER A 7 3.45 34.78 32.75
C SER A 7 2.99 33.35 32.49
N GLY A 8 1.69 33.07 32.72
CA GLY A 8 1.10 31.76 32.42
C GLY A 8 1.08 31.45 30.92
N LEU A 9 0.83 32.45 30.08
CA LEU A 9 0.84 32.31 28.63
C LEU A 9 2.26 32.06 28.09
N GLU A 10 3.26 32.76 28.62
CA GLU A 10 4.68 32.52 28.30
C GLU A 10 5.10 31.11 28.69
N LEU A 11 4.74 30.65 29.90
CA LEU A 11 5.04 29.30 30.36
C LEU A 11 4.36 28.25 29.48
N MET A 12 3.10 28.47 29.08
CA MET A 12 2.37 27.56 28.21
C MET A 12 2.98 27.51 26.81
N ALA A 13 3.35 28.67 26.24
CA ALA A 13 4.02 28.74 24.95
C ALA A 13 5.37 28.02 24.98
N PHE A 14 6.14 28.18 26.06
CA PHE A 14 7.42 27.51 26.24
C PHE A 14 7.25 25.98 26.43
N GLY A 15 6.35 25.57 27.31
CA GLY A 15 6.05 24.16 27.57
C GLY A 15 5.51 23.44 26.33
N MET A 16 4.50 24.01 25.68
CA MET A 16 3.92 23.44 24.46
C MET A 16 4.90 23.49 23.28
N GLY A 17 5.69 24.56 23.14
CA GLY A 17 6.69 24.70 22.09
C GLY A 17 7.84 23.69 22.20
N THR A 18 8.35 23.47 23.41
CA THR A 18 9.41 22.48 23.66
C THR A 18 8.91 21.05 23.40
N VAL A 19 7.71 20.71 23.88
CA VAL A 19 7.10 19.40 23.60
C VAL A 19 6.86 19.23 22.10
N PHE A 20 6.32 20.24 21.42
CA PHE A 20 6.11 20.18 19.98
C PHE A 20 7.42 19.97 19.22
N ALA A 21 8.46 20.74 19.53
CA ALA A 21 9.79 20.58 18.93
C ALA A 21 10.37 19.18 19.18
N PHE A 22 10.20 18.65 20.38
CA PHE A 22 10.64 17.30 20.74
C PHE A 22 9.89 16.22 19.94
N LEU A 23 8.57 16.34 19.82
CA LEU A 23 7.76 15.42 19.00
C LEU A 23 8.15 15.48 17.52
N VAL A 24 8.35 16.68 16.97
CA VAL A 24 8.84 16.86 15.59
C VAL A 24 10.19 16.15 15.42
N LEU A 25 11.13 16.34 16.35
CA LEU A 25 12.42 15.67 16.33
C LEU A 25 12.26 14.14 16.39
N LEU A 26 11.36 13.62 17.22
CA LEU A 26 11.06 12.19 17.27
C LEU A 26 10.47 11.67 15.96
N ILE A 27 9.56 12.41 15.31
CA ILE A 27 9.01 12.03 14.00
C ILE A 27 10.12 11.95 12.94
N PHE A 28 11.07 12.88 12.96
CA PHE A 28 12.23 12.80 12.07
C PHE A 28 13.12 11.60 12.38
N ALA A 29 13.37 11.32 13.66
CA ALA A 29 14.16 10.16 14.08
C ALA A 29 13.51 8.84 13.67
N THR A 30 12.21 8.67 13.90
CA THR A 30 11.46 7.47 13.49
C THR A 30 11.35 7.36 11.97
N SER A 31 11.21 8.48 11.26
CA SER A 31 11.23 8.49 9.79
C SER A 31 12.60 8.10 9.22
N LEU A 32 13.69 8.55 9.85
CA LEU A 32 15.03 8.15 9.49
C LEU A 32 15.24 6.66 9.75
N MET A 33 14.81 6.16 10.90
CA MET A 33 14.82 4.73 11.20
C MET A 33 14.03 3.94 10.17
N SER A 34 12.83 4.38 9.80
CA SER A 34 12.00 3.75 8.76
C SER A 34 12.72 3.69 7.41
N LYS A 35 13.37 4.80 6.99
CA LYS A 35 14.17 4.84 5.75
C LYS A 35 15.39 3.93 5.80
N VAL A 36 16.10 3.91 6.93
CA VAL A 36 17.26 3.04 7.16
C VAL A 36 16.82 1.58 7.08
N VAL A 37 15.78 1.19 7.81
CA VAL A 37 15.23 -0.17 7.79
C VAL A 37 14.83 -0.56 6.37
N ASN A 38 14.05 0.25 5.66
CA ASN A 38 13.62 -0.08 4.29
C ASN A 38 14.79 -0.16 3.29
N LYS A 39 15.88 0.58 3.53
CA LYS A 39 17.08 0.55 2.69
C LYS A 39 17.99 -0.65 2.98
N PHE A 40 18.17 -1.04 4.24
CA PHE A 40 19.11 -2.09 4.65
C PHE A 40 18.44 -3.46 4.81
N ALA A 41 17.15 -3.49 5.12
CA ALA A 41 16.30 -4.67 5.16
C ALA A 41 15.03 -4.36 4.36
N PRO A 42 15.12 -4.21 3.02
CA PRO A 42 13.93 -4.11 2.20
C PRO A 42 13.07 -5.33 2.51
N GLU A 43 11.90 -5.10 3.10
CA GLU A 43 10.89 -6.15 3.17
C GLU A 43 10.66 -6.57 1.72
N PRO A 44 10.76 -7.87 1.40
CA PRO A 44 10.37 -8.34 0.09
C PRO A 44 8.93 -7.87 -0.06
N VAL A 45 8.72 -6.91 -0.98
CA VAL A 45 7.40 -6.51 -1.40
C VAL A 45 6.76 -7.85 -1.75
N VAL A 46 5.77 -8.27 -0.96
CA VAL A 46 4.81 -9.25 -1.42
C VAL A 46 4.11 -8.50 -2.53
N VAL A 47 4.76 -8.47 -3.71
CA VAL A 47 4.05 -8.34 -4.95
C VAL A 47 2.92 -9.33 -4.74
N PRO A 48 1.64 -8.88 -4.73
CA PRO A 48 0.58 -9.82 -4.96
C PRO A 48 1.10 -10.55 -6.18
N GLN A 49 1.44 -11.84 -6.02
CA GLN A 49 1.83 -12.62 -7.17
C GLN A 49 0.68 -12.34 -8.10
N VAL A 50 0.93 -11.58 -9.19
CA VAL A 50 0.06 -11.62 -10.35
C VAL A 50 0.00 -13.11 -10.54
N ALA A 51 -1.12 -13.71 -10.15
CA ALA A 51 -1.23 -15.14 -10.05
C ALA A 51 -0.68 -15.59 -11.38
N VAL A 52 0.52 -16.18 -11.36
CA VAL A 52 1.09 -16.71 -12.58
C VAL A 52 0.08 -17.78 -12.82
N THR A 53 -0.82 -17.50 -13.76
CA THR A 53 -1.83 -18.44 -14.20
C THR A 53 -0.98 -19.65 -14.47
N ALA A 54 -1.05 -20.65 -13.57
CA ALA A 54 -0.32 -21.90 -13.73
C ALA A 54 -0.51 -22.25 -15.19
N PRO A 55 0.54 -22.61 -15.96
CA PRO A 55 0.43 -22.78 -17.40
C PRO A 55 -0.82 -23.61 -17.59
N SER A 56 -1.88 -22.96 -18.09
CA SER A 56 -3.15 -23.66 -18.28
C SER A 56 -2.71 -24.77 -19.19
N GLN A 57 -2.85 -26.02 -18.73
CA GLN A 57 -2.48 -27.20 -19.52
C GLN A 57 -2.97 -26.89 -20.92
N GLY A 58 -2.01 -26.62 -21.82
CA GLY A 58 -2.25 -25.76 -22.98
C GLY A 58 -3.53 -26.20 -23.62
N VAL A 59 -4.55 -25.32 -23.64
CA VAL A 59 -5.86 -25.73 -24.12
C VAL A 59 -5.62 -26.30 -25.51
N ASP A 60 -5.85 -27.60 -25.62
CA ASP A 60 -5.44 -28.35 -26.80
C ASP A 60 -6.06 -27.62 -28.01
N PRO A 61 -5.26 -27.18 -28.99
CA PRO A 61 -5.80 -26.48 -30.16
C PRO A 61 -6.87 -27.31 -30.87
N GLN A 62 -6.83 -28.64 -30.73
CA GLN A 62 -7.87 -29.53 -31.21
C GLN A 62 -9.18 -29.39 -30.41
N LEU A 63 -9.12 -29.27 -29.08
CA LEU A 63 -10.28 -29.02 -28.23
C LEU A 63 -10.90 -27.65 -28.53
N LEU A 64 -10.09 -26.61 -28.75
CA LEU A 64 -10.58 -25.28 -29.14
C LEU A 64 -11.35 -25.32 -30.46
N ASN A 65 -10.85 -26.04 -31.47
CA ASN A 65 -11.52 -26.19 -32.75
C ASN A 65 -12.86 -26.94 -32.64
N VAL A 66 -12.91 -27.99 -31.84
CA VAL A 66 -14.16 -28.75 -31.60
C VAL A 66 -15.19 -27.88 -30.86
N LEU A 67 -14.77 -27.13 -29.84
CA LEU A 67 -15.63 -26.18 -29.13
C LEU A 67 -16.16 -25.09 -30.06
N ALA A 68 -15.33 -24.53 -30.93
CA ALA A 68 -15.75 -23.51 -31.90
C ALA A 68 -16.78 -24.05 -32.90
N ALA A 69 -16.60 -25.28 -33.40
CA ALA A 69 -17.56 -25.95 -34.27
C ALA A 69 -18.90 -26.21 -33.56
N ALA A 70 -18.85 -26.73 -32.33
CA ALA A 70 -20.04 -27.01 -31.52
C ALA A 70 -20.86 -25.74 -31.22
N VAL A 71 -20.20 -24.63 -30.87
CA VAL A 71 -20.88 -23.35 -30.61
C VAL A 71 -21.51 -22.78 -31.88
N LYS A 72 -20.82 -22.88 -33.03
CA LYS A 72 -21.37 -22.45 -34.32
C LYS A 72 -22.62 -23.23 -34.70
N GLU A 73 -22.61 -24.55 -34.51
CA GLU A 73 -23.75 -25.41 -34.80
C GLU A 73 -24.92 -25.15 -33.86
N HIS A 74 -24.66 -25.00 -32.55
CA HIS A 74 -25.70 -24.62 -31.58
C HIS A 74 -26.37 -23.29 -31.95
N ARG A 75 -25.60 -22.28 -32.35
CA ARG A 75 -26.13 -20.98 -32.78
C ARG A 75 -26.92 -21.07 -34.10
N ALA A 76 -26.50 -21.93 -35.02
CA ALA A 76 -27.23 -22.18 -36.26
C ALA A 76 -28.54 -22.93 -36.01
N ARG A 77 -28.57 -23.81 -34.99
CA ARG A 77 -29.77 -24.57 -34.58
C ARG A 77 -30.75 -23.77 -33.73
N GLN A 78 -30.29 -22.67 -33.11
CA GLN A 78 -31.11 -21.72 -32.36
C GLN A 78 -31.61 -20.54 -33.22
N LYS A 79 -31.39 -20.58 -34.53
CA LYS A 79 -32.09 -19.76 -35.53
C LYS A 79 -33.05 -20.64 -36.32
#